data_AF-A0A0D0S7I5-F1
#
_entry.id   AF-A0A0D0S7I5-F1
#
_cell.length_a   1.000
_cell.length_b   1.000
_cell.length_c   1.000
_cell.angle_alpha   90.00
_cell.angle_beta   90.00
_cell.angle_gamma   90.00
#
_symmetry.space_group_name_H-M   'P 1'
#
loop_
_entity.id
_entity.type
_entity.pdbx_description
1 polymer ?
#
loop_
_entity_poly.entity_id
_entity_poly.type
_entity_poly.pdbx_seq_one_letter_code
_entity_poly.pdbx_strand_id
1 'polypeptide(L)'
;MDDDVVAPESGSALDELRVASAAQLADRSFDFELLLPDADASLGVRSGAVFDWCRGFLGGFGLAAGAEPPLSAESLEALGDLAKLAAAQAQDDGDEDDEAALVEIEEFVRVATLLLHGDCVLAAQHRQRLH
;
A
#
# COMPACT_ATOMS: atom_id res chain seq x y z
N MET A 1 -0.37 -11.63 20.24
CA MET A 1 -0.83 -10.31 19.81
C MET A 1 -1.18 -9.56 21.08
N ASP A 2 -0.68 -8.34 21.25
CA ASP A 2 -1.12 -7.51 22.38
C ASP A 2 -2.61 -7.24 22.20
N ASP A 3 -3.40 -7.70 23.17
CA ASP A 3 -4.86 -7.53 23.23
C ASP A 3 -5.25 -6.07 23.58
N ASP A 4 -4.24 -5.20 23.72
CA ASP A 4 -4.35 -3.79 24.12
C ASP A 4 -4.25 -2.79 22.95
N VAL A 5 -4.24 -3.25 21.70
CA VAL A 5 -4.31 -2.32 20.55
C VAL A 5 -5.71 -1.73 20.47
N VAL A 6 -5.87 -0.53 21.03
CA VAL A 6 -7.13 0.22 21.01
C VAL A 6 -7.47 0.60 19.56
N ALA A 7 -8.66 0.21 19.11
CA ALA A 7 -9.17 0.63 17.82
C ALA A 7 -9.30 2.17 17.78
N PRO A 8 -8.98 2.84 16.65
CA PRO A 8 -9.19 4.27 16.52
C PRO A 8 -10.63 4.66 16.83
N GLU A 9 -10.81 5.80 17.51
CA GLU A 9 -12.15 6.32 17.81
C GLU A 9 -12.92 6.59 16.51
N SER A 10 -14.21 6.26 16.50
CA SER A 10 -15.08 6.51 15.34
C SER A 10 -15.14 8.00 15.01
N GLY A 11 -14.93 8.34 13.74
CA GLY A 11 -14.85 9.74 13.28
C GLY A 11 -13.55 10.47 13.64
N SER A 12 -12.54 9.77 14.17
CA SER A 12 -11.17 10.31 14.23
C SER A 12 -10.55 10.38 12.85
N ALA A 13 -9.48 11.17 12.68
CA ALA A 13 -8.75 11.26 11.41
C ALA A 13 -8.26 9.89 10.89
N LEU A 14 -7.91 8.96 11.78
CA LEU A 14 -7.51 7.61 11.41
C LEU A 14 -8.69 6.75 10.93
N ASP A 15 -9.87 6.92 11.54
CA ASP A 15 -11.08 6.23 11.07
C ASP A 15 -11.56 6.81 9.72
N GLU A 16 -11.51 8.13 9.55
CA GLU A 16 -11.83 8.79 8.28
C GLU A 16 -10.89 8.35 7.16
N LEU A 17 -9.58 8.33 7.41
CA LEU A 17 -8.58 7.84 6.46
C LEU A 17 -8.87 6.38 6.08
N ARG A 18 -9.12 5.51 7.07
CA ARG A 18 -9.46 4.09 6.84
C ARG A 18 -10.71 3.95 5.96
N VAL A 19 -11.76 4.71 6.23
CA VAL A 19 -13.00 4.69 5.44
C VAL A 19 -12.74 5.15 4.00
N ALA A 20 -12.01 6.25 3.83
CA ALA A 20 -11.68 6.79 2.51
C ALA A 20 -10.83 5.81 1.69
N SER A 21 -9.75 5.27 2.26
CA SER A 21 -8.89 4.30 1.59
C SER A 21 -9.65 3.02 1.22
N ALA A 22 -10.52 2.51 2.10
CA ALA A 22 -11.33 1.33 1.79
C ALA A 22 -12.31 1.58 0.63
N ALA A 23 -12.89 2.77 0.57
CA ALA A 23 -13.76 3.16 -0.54
C ALA A 23 -12.98 3.26 -1.86
N GLN A 24 -11.82 3.92 -1.86
CA GLN A 24 -10.96 4.06 -3.04
C GLN A 24 -10.44 2.72 -3.56
N LEU A 25 -10.01 1.82 -2.68
CA LEU A 25 -9.53 0.48 -3.05
C LEU A 25 -10.63 -0.38 -3.70
N ALA A 26 -11.89 -0.16 -3.32
CA ALA A 26 -13.04 -0.86 -3.87
C ALA A 26 -13.62 -0.19 -5.14
N ASP A 27 -13.18 1.03 -5.46
CA ASP A 27 -13.65 1.75 -6.64
C ASP A 27 -13.08 1.14 -7.93
N ARG A 28 -13.89 1.18 -8.99
CA ARG A 28 -13.53 0.71 -10.34
C ARG A 28 -12.83 1.78 -11.16
N SER A 29 -12.79 3.03 -10.69
CA SER A 29 -12.02 4.10 -11.32
C SER A 29 -10.52 3.96 -11.08
N PHE A 30 -10.10 3.12 -10.13
CA PHE A 30 -8.70 2.94 -9.72
C PHE A 30 -8.05 4.23 -9.17
N ASP A 31 -8.84 5.10 -8.52
CA ASP A 31 -8.42 6.39 -7.95
C ASP A 31 -7.78 6.27 -6.55
N PHE A 32 -7.26 5.10 -6.18
CA PHE A 32 -6.54 4.94 -4.91
C PHE A 32 -5.26 5.76 -4.93
N GLU A 33 -5.02 6.52 -3.87
CA GLU A 33 -3.84 7.36 -3.68
C GLU A 33 -3.07 6.96 -2.43
N LEU A 34 -1.74 7.10 -2.50
CA LEU A 34 -0.87 6.90 -1.35
C LEU A 34 -0.90 8.17 -0.48
N LEU A 35 -0.99 8.01 0.84
CA LEU A 35 -0.82 9.12 1.76
C LEU A 35 0.69 9.39 1.94
N LEU A 36 1.20 10.36 1.19
CA LEU A 36 2.62 10.74 1.15
C LEU A 36 2.82 12.22 1.48
N PRO A 37 4.05 12.65 1.82
CA PRO A 37 4.38 14.07 1.96
C PRO A 37 4.16 14.85 0.67
N ASP A 38 3.91 16.16 0.80
CA ASP A 38 3.76 17.07 -0.33
C ASP A 38 5.04 17.16 -1.19
N ALA A 39 4.88 17.54 -2.45
CA ALA A 39 5.96 17.61 -3.44
C ALA A 39 7.06 18.65 -3.12
N ASP A 40 6.82 19.56 -2.17
CA ASP A 40 7.82 20.52 -1.70
C ASP A 40 8.80 19.94 -0.65
N ALA A 41 8.52 18.75 -0.13
CA ALA A 41 9.44 18.00 0.71
C ALA A 41 10.66 17.51 -0.09
N SER A 42 11.79 17.32 0.61
CA SER A 42 13.01 16.80 -0.02
C SER A 42 12.81 15.38 -0.57
N LEU A 43 13.58 15.03 -1.59
CA LEU A 43 13.59 13.70 -2.19
C LEU A 43 13.81 12.60 -1.13
N GLY A 44 14.76 12.80 -0.21
CA GLY A 44 15.00 11.86 0.89
C GLY A 44 13.78 11.65 1.80
N VAL A 45 13.02 12.71 2.08
CA VAL A 45 11.78 12.62 2.88
C VAL A 45 10.69 11.87 2.11
N ARG A 46 10.46 12.22 0.83
CA ARG A 46 9.41 11.57 0.02
C ARG A 46 9.73 10.09 -0.25
N SER A 47 10.93 9.77 -0.70
CA SER A 47 11.37 8.38 -0.92
C SER A 47 11.35 7.56 0.36
N GLY A 48 11.80 8.13 1.49
CA GLY A 48 11.71 7.49 2.80
C GLY A 48 10.28 7.16 3.19
N ALA A 49 9.35 8.10 2.96
CA ALA A 49 7.93 7.89 3.23
C ALA A 49 7.32 6.78 2.37
N VAL A 50 7.71 6.64 1.10
CA VAL A 50 7.28 5.52 0.25
C VAL A 50 7.77 4.18 0.80
N PHE A 51 9.02 4.10 1.27
CA PHE A 51 9.54 2.87 1.87
C PHE A 51 8.85 2.53 3.20
N ASP A 52 8.56 3.53 4.03
CA ASP A 52 7.77 3.35 5.26
C ASP A 52 6.34 2.94 4.96
N TRP A 53 5.74 3.48 3.91
CA TRP A 53 4.44 3.06 3.42
C TRP A 53 4.45 1.58 3.04
N CYS A 54 5.46 1.13 2.29
CA CYS A 54 5.63 -0.29 1.94
C CYS A 54 5.77 -1.17 3.18
N ARG A 55 6.52 -0.74 4.21
CA ARG A 55 6.65 -1.48 5.49
C ARG A 55 5.30 -1.62 6.19
N GLY A 56 4.56 -0.50 6.30
CA GLY A 56 3.23 -0.48 6.91
C GLY A 56 2.23 -1.38 6.17
N PHE A 57 2.22 -1.28 4.84
CA PHE A 57 1.37 -2.11 3.99
C PHE A 57 1.68 -3.59 4.14
N LEU A 58 2.96 -4.01 4.05
CA LEU A 58 3.37 -5.40 4.20
C LEU A 58 3.04 -5.95 5.60
N GLY A 59 3.26 -5.15 6.63
CA GLY A 59 2.89 -5.52 8.00
C GLY A 59 1.39 -5.76 8.14
N GLY A 60 0.56 -4.84 7.65
CA GLY A 60 -0.90 -4.98 7.65
C GLY A 60 -1.38 -6.14 6.79
N PHE A 61 -0.83 -6.29 5.58
CA PHE A 61 -1.17 -7.37 4.67
C PHE A 61 -0.84 -8.74 5.28
N GLY A 62 0.35 -8.92 5.85
CA GLY A 62 0.74 -10.19 6.49
C GLY A 62 -0.14 -10.57 7.69
N LEU A 63 -0.66 -9.58 8.42
CA LEU A 63 -1.60 -9.80 9.52
C LEU A 63 -3.01 -10.18 9.02
N ALA A 64 -3.45 -9.59 7.91
CA ALA A 64 -4.82 -9.74 7.40
C ALA A 64 -5.00 -10.92 6.42
N ALA A 65 -3.99 -11.20 5.59
CA ALA A 65 -4.12 -12.09 4.44
C ALA A 65 -4.00 -13.59 4.79
N GLY A 66 -3.51 -13.91 5.98
CA GLY A 66 -3.28 -15.29 6.42
C GLY A 66 -2.06 -15.94 5.76
N ALA A 67 -1.85 -17.23 6.02
CA ALA A 67 -0.64 -17.93 5.58
C ALA A 67 -0.58 -18.21 4.06
N GLU A 68 -1.73 -18.36 3.41
CA GLU A 68 -1.85 -18.71 1.99
C GLU A 68 -2.89 -17.80 1.31
N PRO A 69 -2.55 -16.51 1.06
CA PRO A 69 -3.45 -15.62 0.37
C PRO A 69 -3.63 -16.04 -1.11
N PRO A 70 -4.80 -15.84 -1.70
CA PRO A 70 -5.12 -16.29 -3.06
C PRO A 70 -4.52 -15.37 -4.13
N LEU A 71 -3.21 -15.15 -4.08
CA LEU A 71 -2.48 -14.26 -4.98
C LEU A 71 -2.15 -14.94 -6.31
N SER A 72 -2.27 -14.20 -7.40
CA SER A 72 -1.71 -14.56 -8.69
C SER A 72 -0.18 -14.53 -8.66
N ALA A 73 0.46 -15.08 -9.70
CA ALA A 73 1.92 -15.03 -9.84
C ALA A 73 2.44 -13.59 -9.92
N GLU A 74 1.70 -12.71 -10.60
CA GLU A 74 2.02 -11.28 -10.74
C GLU A 74 1.92 -10.57 -9.39
N SER A 75 0.86 -10.83 -8.61
CA SER A 75 0.72 -10.28 -7.27
C SER A 75 1.79 -10.78 -6.29
N LEU A 76 2.25 -12.02 -6.45
CA LEU A 76 3.36 -12.56 -5.65
C LEU A 76 4.69 -11.87 -5.98
N GLU A 77 4.94 -11.58 -7.25
CA GLU A 77 6.11 -10.82 -7.70
C GLU A 77 6.05 -9.39 -7.16
N ALA A 78 4.91 -8.71 -7.34
CA ALA A 78 4.68 -7.36 -6.83
C ALA A 78 4.84 -7.28 -5.30
N LEU A 79 4.33 -8.27 -4.54
CA LEU A 79 4.53 -8.36 -3.10
C LEU A 79 6.02 -8.49 -2.74
N GLY A 80 6.78 -9.25 -3.52
CA GLY A 80 8.23 -9.39 -3.36
C GLY A 80 8.98 -8.09 -3.65
N ASP A 81 8.55 -7.32 -4.65
CA ASP A 81 9.15 -6.03 -4.98
C ASP A 81 8.82 -4.95 -3.95
N LEU A 82 7.59 -4.92 -3.43
CA LEU A 82 7.24 -4.10 -2.26
C LEU A 82 8.14 -4.42 -1.06
N ALA A 83 8.49 -5.69 -0.85
CA ALA A 83 9.41 -6.08 0.21
C ALA A 83 10.84 -5.58 -0.01
N LYS A 84 11.31 -5.49 -1.27
CA LYS A 84 12.60 -4.86 -1.59
C LYS A 84 12.58 -3.36 -1.29
N LEU A 85 11.51 -2.67 -1.68
CA LEU A 85 11.31 -1.24 -1.36
C LEU A 85 11.24 -1.00 0.15
N ALA A 86 10.52 -1.85 0.89
CA ALA A 86 10.46 -1.80 2.34
C ALA A 86 11.83 -2.07 3.03
N ALA A 87 12.79 -2.67 2.34
CA ALA A 87 14.15 -2.86 2.83
C ALA A 87 15.11 -1.72 2.43
N ALA A 88 14.69 -0.84 1.51
CA ALA A 88 15.49 0.26 1.00
C ALA A 88 15.66 1.39 2.03
N GLN A 89 16.69 2.22 1.84
CA GLN A 89 16.97 3.39 2.65
C GLN A 89 17.01 4.60 1.76
N ALA A 90 16.34 5.66 2.18
CA ALA A 90 16.37 6.94 1.48
C ALA A 90 17.78 7.53 1.51
N GLN A 91 18.10 8.28 0.48
CA GLN A 91 19.30 9.09 0.39
C GLN A 91 18.87 10.56 0.28
N ASP A 92 19.56 11.43 1.00
CA ASP A 92 19.23 12.87 1.02
C ASP A 92 19.66 13.58 -0.27
N ASP A 93 20.60 12.96 -1.00
CA ASP A 93 21.18 13.45 -2.23
C ASP A 93 20.53 12.72 -3.40
N GLY A 94 20.12 13.44 -4.44
CA GLY A 94 19.66 12.86 -5.70
C GLY A 94 19.54 13.90 -6.79
N ASP A 95 19.40 13.44 -8.03
CA ASP A 95 19.30 14.28 -9.22
C ASP A 95 17.90 14.22 -9.87
N GLU A 96 17.76 14.78 -11.07
CA GLU A 96 16.50 14.79 -11.81
C GLU A 96 16.06 13.36 -12.21
N ASP A 97 17.01 12.44 -12.42
CA ASP A 97 16.68 11.05 -12.74
C ASP A 97 16.11 10.33 -11.51
N ASP A 98 16.63 10.62 -10.32
CA ASP A 98 16.09 10.08 -9.06
C ASP A 98 14.68 10.60 -8.74
N GLU A 99 14.39 11.88 -9.05
CA GLU A 99 13.03 12.45 -8.93
C GLU A 99 12.05 11.76 -9.87
N ALA A 100 12.45 11.50 -11.12
CA ALA A 100 11.63 10.76 -12.08
C ALA A 100 11.41 9.30 -11.62
N ALA A 101 12.45 8.66 -11.12
CA ALA A 101 12.38 7.30 -10.58
C ALA A 101 11.42 7.20 -9.38
N LEU A 102 11.39 8.21 -8.51
CA LEU A 102 10.47 8.22 -7.37
C LEU A 102 9.01 8.23 -7.83
N VAL A 103 8.66 9.04 -8.84
CA VAL A 103 7.30 9.06 -9.41
C VAL A 103 6.90 7.70 -9.95
N GLU A 104 7.82 6.99 -10.61
CA GLU A 104 7.58 5.63 -11.10
C GLU A 104 7.39 4.62 -9.95
N ILE A 105 8.18 4.74 -8.89
CA ILE A 105 8.06 3.90 -7.69
C ILE A 105 6.72 4.15 -6.99
N GLU A 106 6.29 5.40 -6.84
CA GLU A 106 4.99 5.74 -6.26
C GLU A 106 3.84 5.10 -7.04
N GLU A 107 3.86 5.22 -8.38
CA GLU A 107 2.85 4.60 -9.23
C GLU A 107 2.90 3.07 -9.16
N PHE A 108 4.09 2.48 -9.14
CA PHE A 108 4.27 1.04 -8.96
C PHE A 108 3.63 0.56 -7.65
N VAL A 109 3.91 1.24 -6.53
CA VAL A 109 3.37 0.88 -5.21
C VAL A 109 1.85 0.97 -5.20
N ARG A 110 1.28 2.01 -5.82
CA ARG A 110 -0.16 2.22 -5.97
C ARG A 110 -0.81 1.09 -6.77
N VAL A 111 -0.26 0.74 -7.93
CA VAL A 111 -0.76 -0.34 -8.81
C VAL A 111 -0.62 -1.71 -8.14
N ALA A 112 0.52 -2.00 -7.52
CA ALA A 112 0.73 -3.22 -6.76
C ALA A 112 -0.33 -3.38 -5.67
N THR A 113 -0.60 -2.31 -4.92
CA THR A 113 -1.64 -2.30 -3.87
C THR A 113 -3.02 -2.65 -4.41
N LEU A 114 -3.42 -2.05 -5.54
CA LEU A 114 -4.69 -2.33 -6.21
C LEU A 114 -4.77 -3.79 -6.70
N LEU A 115 -3.67 -4.30 -7.26
CA LEU A 115 -3.57 -5.67 -7.75
C LEU A 115 -3.74 -6.69 -6.60
N LEU A 116 -3.01 -6.50 -5.49
CA LEU A 116 -3.15 -7.34 -4.29
C LEU A 116 -4.56 -7.27 -3.69
N HIS A 117 -5.19 -6.09 -3.68
CA HIS A 117 -6.58 -5.94 -3.24
C HIS A 117 -7.56 -6.72 -4.13
N GLY A 118 -7.36 -6.65 -5.45
CA GLY A 118 -8.19 -7.37 -6.43
C GLY A 118 -8.19 -8.89 -6.21
N ASP A 119 -7.02 -9.47 -6.00
CA ASP A 119 -6.85 -10.91 -5.76
C ASP A 119 -7.46 -11.36 -4.42
N CYS A 120 -7.22 -10.60 -3.36
CA CYS A 120 -7.64 -10.98 -2.02
C CYS A 120 -9.13 -10.72 -1.74
N VAL A 121 -9.66 -9.61 -2.23
CA VAL A 121 -10.99 -9.11 -1.84
C VAL A 121 -12.00 -9.28 -2.96
N LEU A 122 -11.72 -8.73 -4.14
CA LEU A 122 -12.70 -8.76 -5.24
C LEU A 122 -12.91 -10.18 -5.77
N ALA A 123 -11.83 -10.94 -6.01
CA ALA A 123 -11.94 -12.33 -6.47
C ALA A 123 -12.61 -13.24 -5.41
N ALA A 124 -12.36 -13.01 -4.12
CA ALA A 124 -13.01 -13.75 -3.04
C ALA A 124 -14.52 -13.46 -2.96
N GLN A 125 -14.92 -12.19 -3.07
CA GLN A 125 -16.33 -11.79 -3.09
C GLN A 125 -17.07 -12.33 -4.32
N HIS A 126 -16.42 -12.36 -5.49
CA HIS A 126 -16.99 -12.96 -6.69
C HIS A 126 -17.26 -14.47 -6.52
N ARG A 127 -16.36 -15.22 -5.87
CA ARG A 127 -16.57 -16.64 -5.55
C ARG A 127 -17.76 -16.84 -4.60
N GLN A 128 -17.92 -15.98 -3.59
CA GLN A 128 -19.02 -16.07 -2.62
C GLN A 128 -20.40 -15.76 -3.23
N ARG A 129 -20.48 -14.98 -4.31
CA ARG A 129 -21.76 -14.64 -4.99
C ARG A 129 -22.24 -15.71 -5.98
N LEU A 130 -21.40 -16.69 -6.29
CA LEU A 130 -21.69 -17.80 -7.21
C LEU A 130 -22.12 -19.09 -6.48
N HIS A 131 -22.15 -19.06 -5.15
CA HIS A 131 -22.66 -20.12 -4.27
C HIS A 131 -23.95 -19.67 -3.59
#